data_AF-A0A0F7KY49-F1
#
_entry.id   AF-A0A0F7KY49-F1
#
_cell.length_a   1.000
_cell.length_b   1.000
_cell.length_c   1.000
_cell.angle_alpha   90.00
_cell.angle_beta   90.00
_cell.angle_gamma   90.00
#
_symmetry.space_group_name_H-M   'P 1'
#
loop_
_entity.id
_entity.type
_entity.pdbx_description
1 polymer ?
#
loop_
_entity_poly.entity_id
_entity_poly.type
_entity_poly.pdbx_seq_one_letter_code
_entity_poly.pdbx_strand_id
1 'polypeptide(L)'
;GGQLTNQVLNKPNSVILFDEIEKAHPDIYNIMLQILDEGRLTDNTGKLIDFTNTLILLTSNLGCPKNYDKYFTNKHYLSELDLKEITKNIKLNINNYFKPELLNRLTNILIFNPLNINNLLLICNKFINELKIKLYLNK
;
A
#
# COMPACT_ATOMS: atom_id res chain seq x y z
N GLY A 1 -18.58 -0.19 -18.00
CA GLY A 1 -17.36 -0.97 -18.26
C GLY A 1 -16.18 -0.20 -17.74
N GLY A 2 -16.12 0.02 -16.43
CA GLY A 2 -14.96 0.63 -15.77
C GLY A 2 -13.67 -0.19 -15.98
N GLN A 3 -12.54 0.49 -15.84
CA GLN A 3 -11.22 -0.13 -16.03
C GLN A 3 -10.96 -1.25 -14.99
N LEU A 4 -11.35 -1.01 -13.74
CA LEU A 4 -11.27 -1.97 -12.63
C LEU A 4 -12.15 -3.20 -12.90
N THR A 5 -13.41 -2.95 -13.27
CA THR A 5 -14.44 -3.98 -13.44
C THR A 5 -14.12 -4.95 -14.57
N ASN A 6 -13.62 -4.45 -15.70
CA ASN A 6 -13.21 -5.28 -16.83
C ASN A 6 -11.94 -6.11 -16.54
N GLN A 7 -11.00 -5.59 -15.77
CA GLN A 7 -9.77 -6.31 -15.44
C GLN A 7 -10.05 -7.52 -14.54
N VAL A 8 -10.86 -7.33 -13.50
CA VAL A 8 -11.25 -8.42 -12.58
C VAL A 8 -12.13 -9.44 -13.27
N LEU A 9 -13.06 -9.00 -14.11
CA LEU A 9 -13.90 -9.92 -14.89
C LEU A 9 -13.06 -10.85 -15.78
N ASN A 10 -12.02 -10.33 -16.44
CA ASN A 10 -11.14 -11.13 -17.29
C ASN A 10 -10.14 -11.98 -16.51
N LYS A 11 -9.77 -11.55 -15.30
CA LYS A 11 -8.78 -12.21 -14.43
C LYS A 11 -9.25 -12.14 -12.96
N PRO A 12 -10.16 -13.03 -12.54
CA PRO A 12 -10.76 -12.97 -11.20
C PRO A 12 -9.73 -13.22 -10.08
N ASN A 13 -8.66 -13.98 -10.37
CA ASN A 13 -7.55 -14.24 -9.46
C ASN A 13 -6.47 -13.18 -9.68
N SER A 14 -6.69 -11.98 -9.16
CA SER A 14 -5.80 -10.84 -9.38
C SER A 14 -5.37 -10.20 -8.07
N VAL A 15 -4.26 -9.48 -8.15
CA VAL A 15 -3.84 -8.52 -7.12
C VAL A 15 -4.19 -7.13 -7.64
N ILE A 16 -5.00 -6.40 -6.89
CA ILE A 16 -5.34 -5.01 -7.17
C ILE A 16 -4.56 -4.13 -6.20
N LEU A 17 -3.84 -3.14 -6.75
CA LEU A 17 -3.12 -2.14 -5.98
C LEU A 17 -3.86 -0.80 -6.11
N PHE A 18 -4.28 -0.24 -4.99
CA PHE A 18 -4.66 1.17 -4.91
C PHE A 18 -3.51 1.93 -4.27
N ASP A 19 -2.89 2.79 -5.07
CA ASP A 19 -1.73 3.57 -4.65
C ASP A 19 -2.18 4.92 -4.07
N GLU A 20 -1.52 5.36 -2.99
CA GLU A 20 -1.73 6.65 -2.32
C GLU A 20 -3.21 6.98 -2.06
N ILE A 21 -3.90 6.07 -1.36
CA ILE A 21 -5.36 6.15 -1.20
C ILE A 21 -5.85 7.42 -0.50
N GLU A 22 -5.00 8.11 0.26
CA GLU A 22 -5.29 9.43 0.84
C GLU A 22 -5.44 10.56 -0.20
N LYS A 23 -5.06 10.34 -1.46
CA LYS A 23 -5.27 11.31 -2.55
C LYS A 23 -6.55 11.02 -3.33
N ALA A 24 -7.21 9.89 -3.06
CA ALA A 24 -8.41 9.49 -3.77
C ALA A 24 -9.59 10.43 -3.47
N HIS A 25 -10.45 10.63 -4.48
CA HIS A 25 -11.70 11.38 -4.31
C HIS A 25 -12.63 10.65 -3.32
N PRO A 26 -13.43 11.37 -2.48
CA PRO A 26 -14.36 10.77 -1.53
C PRO A 26 -15.28 9.69 -2.11
N ASP A 27 -15.70 9.81 -3.37
CA ASP A 27 -16.57 8.83 -4.03
C ASP A 27 -15.93 7.44 -4.18
N ILE A 28 -14.59 7.36 -4.23
CA ILE A 28 -13.86 6.09 -4.30
C ILE A 28 -14.08 5.28 -3.01
N TYR A 29 -14.27 5.94 -1.86
CA TYR A 29 -14.49 5.24 -0.58
C TYR A 29 -15.75 4.39 -0.59
N ASN A 30 -16.85 4.88 -1.16
CA ASN A 30 -18.11 4.15 -1.18
C ASN A 30 -17.99 2.87 -2.03
N ILE A 31 -17.31 2.98 -3.17
CA ILE A 31 -16.99 1.84 -4.05
C ILE A 31 -16.10 0.83 -3.30
N MET A 32 -15.09 1.31 -2.59
CA MET A 32 -14.21 0.44 -1.81
C MET A 32 -14.93 -0.28 -0.68
N LEU A 33 -15.79 0.43 0.06
CA LEU A 33 -16.59 -0.20 1.12
C LEU A 33 -17.48 -1.30 0.54
N GLN A 34 -18.11 -1.07 -0.62
CA GLN A 34 -18.89 -2.11 -1.29
C GLN A 34 -18.04 -3.34 -1.64
N ILE A 35 -16.86 -3.14 -2.23
CA ILE A 35 -15.96 -4.24 -2.59
C ILE A 35 -15.49 -4.99 -1.35
N LEU A 36 -15.10 -4.28 -0.29
CA LEU A 36 -14.54 -4.86 0.93
C LEU A 36 -15.60 -5.55 1.80
N ASP A 37 -16.86 -5.10 1.73
CA ASP A 37 -17.97 -5.67 2.52
C ASP A 37 -18.63 -6.84 1.79
N GLU A 38 -18.97 -6.67 0.52
CA GLU A 38 -19.77 -7.63 -0.25
C GLU A 38 -18.91 -8.56 -1.11
N GLY A 39 -17.61 -8.25 -1.26
CA GLY A 39 -16.74 -8.93 -2.22
C GLY A 39 -17.19 -8.74 -3.65
N ARG A 40 -18.03 -7.73 -3.93
CA ARG A 40 -18.71 -7.54 -5.22
C ARG A 40 -18.82 -6.06 -5.55
N LEU A 41 -18.88 -5.75 -6.85
CA LEU A 41 -19.16 -4.41 -7.34
C LEU A 41 -20.11 -4.48 -8.53
N THR A 42 -21.12 -3.62 -8.53
CA THR A 42 -22.00 -3.44 -9.68
C THR A 42 -21.54 -2.24 -10.49
N ASP A 43 -21.13 -2.46 -11.75
CA ASP A 43 -20.75 -1.37 -12.67
C ASP A 43 -22.00 -0.58 -13.10
N ASN A 44 -21.79 0.59 -13.69
CA ASN A 44 -22.83 1.51 -14.19
C ASN A 44 -23.73 0.89 -15.27
N THR A 45 -23.34 -0.25 -15.84
CA THR A 45 -24.14 -1.03 -16.81
C THR A 45 -25.01 -2.09 -16.12
N GLY A 46 -25.05 -2.12 -14.79
CA GLY A 46 -25.79 -3.12 -14.00
C GLY A 46 -25.09 -4.48 -13.90
N LYS A 47 -23.84 -4.61 -14.37
CA LYS A 47 -23.11 -5.88 -14.32
C LYS A 47 -22.45 -6.05 -12.96
N LEU A 48 -22.79 -7.15 -12.28
CA LEU A 48 -22.20 -7.54 -11.02
C LEU A 48 -20.89 -8.30 -11.25
N ILE A 49 -19.85 -7.91 -10.53
CA ILE A 49 -18.49 -8.45 -10.65
C ILE A 49 -18.03 -8.92 -9.28
N ASP A 50 -17.39 -10.08 -9.27
CA ASP A 50 -16.94 -10.77 -8.07
C ASP A 50 -15.45 -10.49 -7.80
N PHE A 51 -15.15 -10.04 -6.58
CA PHE A 51 -13.83 -9.72 -6.04
C PHE A 51 -13.42 -10.71 -4.93
N THR A 52 -14.23 -11.72 -4.63
CA THR A 52 -13.95 -12.67 -3.53
C THR A 52 -12.62 -13.42 -3.66
N ASN A 53 -12.10 -13.59 -4.89
CA ASN A 53 -10.80 -14.21 -5.14
C ASN A 53 -9.71 -13.22 -5.56
N THR A 54 -9.88 -11.94 -5.18
CA THR A 54 -8.95 -10.85 -5.49
C THR A 54 -8.25 -10.39 -4.22
N LEU A 55 -6.92 -10.27 -4.26
CA LEU A 55 -6.14 -9.65 -3.19
C LEU A 55 -6.09 -8.13 -3.41
N ILE A 56 -6.60 -7.37 -2.45
CA ILE A 56 -6.58 -5.91 -2.50
C ILE A 56 -5.44 -5.39 -1.62
N LEU A 57 -4.53 -4.63 -2.22
CA LEU A 57 -3.44 -3.94 -1.56
C LEU A 57 -3.68 -2.44 -1.64
N LEU A 58 -3.58 -1.77 -0.49
CA LEU A 58 -3.65 -0.31 -0.40
C LEU A 58 -2.30 0.22 0.05
N THR A 59 -1.85 1.31 -0.54
CA THR A 59 -0.70 2.07 -0.02
C THR A 59 -1.16 3.43 0.47
N SER A 60 -0.44 3.95 1.47
CA SER A 60 -0.66 5.30 1.97
C SER A 60 0.64 5.87 2.53
N ASN A 61 0.85 7.16 2.32
CA ASN A 61 2.00 7.90 2.87
C ASN A 61 1.64 8.69 4.14
N LEU A 62 0.45 8.46 4.72
CA LEU A 62 -0.03 9.20 5.88
C LEU A 62 0.84 8.99 7.13
N GLY A 63 1.21 10.10 7.76
CA GLY A 63 2.00 10.10 8.99
C GLY A 63 3.45 9.65 8.83
N CYS A 64 3.89 9.29 7.62
CA CYS A 64 5.28 8.99 7.33
C CYS A 64 6.12 10.28 7.49
N PRO A 65 7.18 10.27 8.31
CA PRO A 65 8.04 11.42 8.46
C PRO A 65 8.79 11.70 7.15
N LYS A 66 8.82 12.97 6.72
CA LYS A 66 9.54 13.39 5.50
C LYS A 66 11.05 13.25 5.64
N ASN A 67 11.55 13.48 6.85
CA ASN A 67 12.94 13.29 7.25
C ASN A 67 13.00 12.64 8.62
N TYR A 68 14.12 11.97 8.90
CA TYR A 68 14.37 11.33 10.19
C TYR A 68 15.36 12.15 11.04
N ASP A 69 15.67 13.39 10.64
CA ASP A 69 16.69 14.24 11.26
C ASP A 69 16.46 14.40 12.77
N LYS A 70 15.21 14.52 13.21
CA LYS A 70 14.81 14.55 14.62
C LYS A 70 15.36 13.35 15.40
N TYR A 71 15.31 12.16 14.81
CA TYR A 71 15.68 10.90 15.44
C TYR A 71 17.19 10.58 15.34
N PHE A 72 17.91 11.29 14.47
CA PHE A 72 19.37 11.17 14.31
C PHE A 72 20.15 12.22 15.11
N THR A 73 19.47 13.04 15.93
CA THR A 73 20.16 13.97 16.82
C THR A 73 21.02 13.18 17.82
N ASN A 74 22.35 13.33 17.71
CA ASN A 74 23.36 12.63 18.51
C ASN A 74 23.44 11.09 18.33
N LYS A 75 22.81 10.53 17.29
CA LYS A 75 22.86 9.09 16.97
C LYS A 75 22.80 8.86 15.44
N HIS A 76 23.50 7.85 14.94
CA HIS A 76 23.48 7.49 13.50
C HIS A 76 22.53 6.31 13.17
N TYR A 77 21.69 5.89 14.12
CA TYR A 77 20.76 4.78 13.94
C TYR A 77 19.42 5.08 14.61
N LEU A 78 18.34 4.49 14.09
CA LEU A 78 17.02 4.53 14.69
C LEU A 78 16.92 3.42 15.74
N SER A 79 16.68 3.81 16.99
CA SER A 79 16.47 2.85 18.07
C SER A 79 15.07 2.25 18.01
N GLU A 80 14.84 1.15 18.73
CA GLU A 80 13.49 0.56 18.84
C GLU A 80 12.46 1.54 19.43
N LEU A 81 12.89 2.45 20.30
CA LEU A 81 12.02 3.48 20.87
C LEU A 81 11.59 4.49 19.80
N ASP A 82 12.51 4.91 18.93
CA ASP A 82 12.23 5.83 17.82
C ASP A 82 11.25 5.20 16.82
N LEU A 83 11.48 3.92 16.46
CA LEU A 83 10.58 3.17 15.58
C LEU A 83 9.18 3.03 16.16
N LYS A 84 9.06 2.79 17.48
CA LYS A 84 7.77 2.76 18.18
C LYS A 84 7.05 4.10 18.16
N GLU A 85 7.77 5.21 18.36
CA GLU A 85 7.20 6.56 18.26
C GLU A 85 6.69 6.85 16.84
N ILE A 86 7.50 6.56 15.81
CA ILE A 86 7.13 6.74 14.40
C ILE A 86 5.89 5.91 14.07
N THR A 87 5.88 4.63 14.45
CA THR A 87 4.75 3.73 14.23
C THR A 87 3.49 4.25 14.91
N LYS A 88 3.60 4.75 16.15
CA LYS A 88 2.47 5.35 16.87
C LYS A 88 1.93 6.59 16.15
N ASN A 89 2.81 7.46 15.66
CA ASN A 89 2.43 8.64 14.90
C ASN A 89 1.71 8.27 13.58
N ILE A 90 2.22 7.27 12.85
CA ILE A 90 1.58 6.76 11.63
C ILE A 90 0.16 6.25 11.94
N LYS A 91 0.01 5.39 12.95
CA LYS A 91 -1.31 4.87 13.36
C LYS A 91 -2.29 5.97 13.75
N LEU A 92 -1.82 6.99 14.47
CA LEU A 92 -2.65 8.11 14.87
C LEU A 92 -3.15 8.92 13.66
N ASN A 93 -2.27 9.19 12.68
CA ASN A 93 -2.65 9.88 11.45
C ASN A 93 -3.63 9.05 10.59
N ILE A 94 -3.39 7.74 10.46
CA ILE A 94 -4.31 6.82 9.77
C ILE A 94 -5.70 6.86 10.42
N ASN A 95 -5.78 6.75 11.75
CA ASN A 95 -7.05 6.75 12.48
C ASN A 95 -7.79 8.09 12.44
N ASN A 96 -7.07 9.21 12.34
CA ASN A 96 -7.67 10.53 12.23
C ASN A 96 -8.17 10.84 10.82
N TYR A 97 -7.48 10.34 9.79
CA TYR A 97 -7.77 10.64 8.40
C TYR A 97 -8.83 9.68 7.82
N PHE A 98 -8.64 8.36 7.98
CA PHE A 98 -9.57 7.38 7.44
C PHE A 98 -10.72 7.13 8.40
N LYS A 99 -11.92 6.96 7.83
CA LYS A 99 -13.10 6.57 8.60
C LYS A 99 -12.90 5.18 9.22
N PRO A 100 -13.33 4.97 10.49
CA PRO A 100 -13.26 3.66 11.14
C PRO A 100 -13.92 2.54 10.33
N GLU A 101 -14.98 2.87 9.58
CA GLU A 101 -15.68 1.95 8.67
C GLU A 101 -14.73 1.26 7.70
N LEU A 102 -13.85 2.02 7.03
CA LEU A 102 -12.86 1.46 6.10
C LEU A 102 -11.82 0.63 6.85
N LEU A 103 -11.27 1.18 7.94
CA LEU A 103 -10.20 0.54 8.71
C LEU A 103 -10.63 -0.81 9.27
N ASN A 104 -11.88 -0.92 9.73
CA ASN A 104 -12.43 -2.16 10.28
C ASN A 104 -12.63 -3.27 9.22
N ARG A 105 -12.57 -2.94 7.92
CA ARG A 105 -12.63 -3.92 6.83
C ARG A 105 -11.26 -4.38 6.35
N LEU A 106 -10.21 -3.64 6.70
CA LEU A 106 -8.85 -4.07 6.36
C LEU A 106 -8.45 -5.23 7.26
N THR A 107 -8.08 -6.34 6.63
CA THR A 107 -7.62 -7.53 7.36
C THR A 107 -6.34 -7.27 8.15
N ASN A 108 -5.42 -6.48 7.59
CA ASN A 108 -4.16 -6.16 8.24
C ASN A 108 -3.62 -4.82 7.76
N ILE A 109 -2.98 -4.07 8.67
CA ILE A 109 -2.30 -2.81 8.36
C ILE A 109 -0.81 -3.01 8.62
N LEU A 110 -0.03 -3.02 7.54
CA LEU A 110 1.42 -3.19 7.59
C LEU A 110 2.11 -1.84 7.58
N ILE A 111 2.94 -1.58 8.59
CA ILE A 111 3.76 -0.36 8.66
C ILE A 111 5.18 -0.73 8.25
N PHE A 112 5.68 -0.09 7.20
CA PHE A 112 7.03 -0.33 6.70
C PHE A 112 8.05 0.37 7.59
N ASN A 113 9.09 -0.38 7.98
CA ASN A 113 10.24 0.18 8.66
C ASN A 113 11.10 0.98 7.67
N PRO A 114 11.75 2.06 8.13
CA PRO A 114 12.74 2.77 7.34
C PRO A 114 13.88 1.84 6.91
N LEU A 115 14.43 2.11 5.73
CA LEU A 115 15.56 1.35 5.20
C LEU A 115 16.83 1.63 6.01
N ASN A 116 17.46 0.58 6.52
CA ASN A 116 18.79 0.67 7.11
C ASN A 116 19.87 0.43 6.04
N ILE A 117 21.14 0.65 6.40
CA ILE A 117 22.27 0.50 5.48
C ILE A 117 22.37 -0.91 4.88
N ASN A 118 22.07 -1.94 5.67
CA ASN A 118 22.13 -3.33 5.22
C ASN A 118 21.04 -3.63 4.19
N ASN A 119 19.82 -3.12 4.41
CA ASN A 119 18.70 -3.23 3.49
C ASN A 119 19.01 -2.49 2.18
N LEU A 120 19.61 -1.30 2.26
CA LEU A 120 20.04 -0.54 1.08
C LEU A 120 21.08 -1.31 0.26
N LEU A 121 22.08 -1.91 0.90
CA LEU A 121 23.08 -2.74 0.22
C LEU A 121 22.44 -3.94 -0.49
N LEU A 122 21.47 -4.62 0.14
CA LEU A 122 20.72 -5.71 -0.48
C LEU A 122 19.93 -5.23 -1.71
N ILE A 123 19.29 -4.06 -1.62
CA ILE A 123 18.56 -3.45 -2.72
C ILE A 123 19.50 -3.09 -3.87
N CYS A 124 20.65 -2.47 -3.59
CA CYS A 124 21.66 -2.17 -4.61
C CYS A 124 22.14 -3.44 -5.31
N ASN A 125 22.46 -4.50 -4.57
CA ASN A 125 22.88 -5.78 -5.12
C ASN A 125 21.80 -6.40 -6.01
N LYS A 126 20.53 -6.32 -5.60
CA LYS A 126 19.39 -6.78 -6.42
C LYS A 126 19.37 -6.05 -7.78
N PHE A 127 19.46 -4.72 -7.79
CA PHE A 127 19.43 -3.94 -9.03
C PHE A 127 20.64 -4.21 -9.92
N ILE A 128 21.84 -4.38 -9.35
CA ILE A 128 23.05 -4.75 -10.11
C ILE A 128 22.85 -6.10 -10.81
N ASN A 129 22.27 -7.08 -10.10
CA ASN A 129 21.99 -8.40 -10.68
C ASN A 129 20.96 -8.34 -11.81
N GLU A 130 19.88 -7.56 -11.65
CA GLU A 130 18.89 -7.36 -12.72
C GLU A 130 19.52 -6.72 -13.97
N LEU A 131 20.39 -5.72 -13.79
CA LEU A 131 21.12 -5.09 -14.90
C LEU A 131 22.05 -6.08 -15.59
N LYS A 132 22.79 -6.89 -14.82
CA LYS A 132 23.65 -7.94 -15.35
C LYS A 132 22.85 -8.88 -16.27
N ILE A 133 21.72 -9.39 -15.81
CA ILE A 133 20.85 -10.29 -16.59
C ILE A 133 20.41 -9.63 -17.91
N LYS A 134 19.94 -8.38 -17.87
CA LYS A 134 19.52 -7.64 -19.07
C LYS A 134 20.66 -7.47 -20.07
N LEU A 135 21.88 -7.23 -19.61
CA LEU A 135 23.06 -7.10 -20.49
C LEU A 135 23.48 -8.44 -21.11
N TYR A 136 23.32 -9.56 -20.41
CA TYR A 136 23.61 -10.88 -20.96
C TYR A 136 22.56 -11.35 -21.99
N LEU A 137 21.28 -11.01 -21.80
CA LEU A 137 20.20 -11.38 -22.72
C LEU A 137 20.18 -10.54 -24.01
N ASN A 138 20.81 -9.36 -24.01
CA ASN A 138 20.91 -8.46 -25.16
C ASN A 138 22.27 -8.56 -25.89
N LYS A 139 23.01 -9.65 -25.69
CA LYS A 139 24.15 -10.05 -26.54
C LYS A 139 23.71 -11.17 -27.46
#